data_AF-A0A1R3FXD5-F1
#
_entry.id   AF-A0A1R3FXD5-F1
#
_cell.length_a   1.000
_cell.length_b   1.000
_cell.length_c   1.000
_cell.angle_alpha   90.00
_cell.angle_beta   90.00
_cell.angle_gamma   90.00
#
_symmetry.space_group_name_H-M   'P 1'
#
loop_
_entity.id
_entity.type
_entity.pdbx_description
1 polymer ?
#
loop_
_entity_poly.entity_id
_entity_poly.type
_entity_poly.pdbx_seq_one_letter_code
_entity_poly.pdbx_strand_id
1 'polypeptide(L)' 'MVVIITETRLGSAEAHQLANRLRYRQVISQEPTGYCGGIWVFSDLRNLSMQHIFHGDNEIEINLLRV' A
#
# COMPACT_ATOMS: atom_id res chain seq x y z
N MET A 1 -5.50 -10.23 -7.44
CA MET A 1 -5.71 -10.29 -5.97
C MET A 1 -5.17 -9.01 -5.37
N VAL A 2 -5.69 -8.57 -4.22
CA VAL A 2 -5.15 -7.40 -3.49
C VAL A 2 -4.76 -7.85 -2.09
N VAL A 3 -3.56 -7.46 -1.66
CA VAL A 3 -3.05 -7.69 -0.30
C VAL A 3 -2.72 -6.35 0.30
N ILE A 4 -3.25 -6.11 1.50
CA ILE A 4 -3.00 -4.90 2.28
C ILE A 4 -2.25 -5.33 3.53
N ILE A 5 -1.12 -4.69 3.80
CA ILE A 5 -0.30 -4.92 4.98
C ILE A 5 -0.19 -3.59 5.71
N THR A 6 -0.58 -3.58 6.98
CA THR A 6 -0.57 -2.38 7.84
C THR A 6 0.47 -2.54 8.94
N GLU A 7 0.82 -1.42 9.59
CA GLU A 7 1.84 -1.38 10.65
C GLU A 7 3.18 -1.99 10.21
N THR A 8 3.57 -1.73 8.97
CA THR A 8 4.80 -2.33 8.39
C THR A 8 6.05 -1.79 9.07
N ARG A 9 6.03 -0.54 9.54
CA ARG A 9 7.17 0.19 10.14
C ARG A 9 8.43 0.16 9.26
N LEU A 10 8.24 -0.12 7.97
CA LEU A 10 9.26 -0.32 6.96
C LEU A 10 8.86 0.45 5.72
N GLY A 11 9.87 0.87 4.96
CA GLY A 11 9.66 1.76 3.84
C GLY A 11 9.25 1.06 2.56
N SER A 12 9.11 1.87 1.51
CA SER A 12 8.76 1.42 0.16
C SER A 12 9.77 0.42 -0.42
N ALA A 13 11.06 0.51 -0.07
CA ALA A 13 12.09 -0.39 -0.59
C ALA A 13 11.81 -1.86 -0.22
N GLU A 14 11.52 -2.13 1.05
CA GLU A 14 11.18 -3.45 1.55
C GLU A 14 9.85 -3.95 0.96
N ALA A 15 8.90 -3.04 0.74
CA ALA A 15 7.63 -3.34 0.08
C ALA A 15 7.86 -3.91 -1.32
N HIS A 16 8.71 -3.27 -2.12
CA HIS A 16 9.03 -3.70 -3.48
C HIS A 16 9.78 -5.03 -3.50
N GLN A 17 10.73 -5.24 -2.58
CA GLN A 17 11.44 -6.52 -2.47
C GLN A 17 10.50 -7.68 -2.17
N LEU A 18 9.58 -7.50 -1.22
CA LEU A 18 8.60 -8.53 -0.87
C LEU A 18 7.59 -8.76 -2.00
N ALA A 19 7.06 -7.70 -2.59
CA ALA A 19 6.14 -7.81 -3.72
C ALA A 19 6.76 -8.54 -4.91
N ASN A 20 8.02 -8.24 -5.25
CA ASN A 20 8.76 -8.92 -6.31
C ASN A 20 8.92 -10.42 -6.03
N ARG A 21 9.26 -10.80 -4.80
CA ARG A 21 9.33 -12.21 -4.38
C ARG A 21 7.99 -12.92 -4.51
N LEU A 22 6.91 -12.23 -4.19
CA LEU A 22 5.53 -12.73 -4.27
C LEU A 22 4.90 -12.60 -5.66
N ARG A 23 5.63 -12.02 -6.63
CA ARG A 23 5.23 -11.81 -8.03
C ARG A 23 4.05 -10.85 -8.22
N TYR A 24 3.85 -9.91 -7.31
CA TYR A 24 2.93 -8.81 -7.53
C TYR A 24 3.51 -7.78 -8.49
N ARG A 25 2.69 -7.26 -9.40
CA ARG A 25 3.11 -6.30 -10.42
C ARG A 25 2.96 -4.85 -9.99
N GLN A 26 2.11 -4.60 -9.01
CA GLN A 26 1.83 -3.27 -8.51
C GLN A 26 2.07 -3.19 -7.01
N VAL A 27 2.77 -2.15 -6.62
CA VAL A 27 3.07 -1.80 -5.23
C VAL A 27 2.68 -0.34 -5.03
N ILE A 28 1.84 -0.09 -4.03
CA ILE A 28 1.61 1.24 -3.48
C ILE A 28 1.99 1.19 -2.02
N SER A 29 2.73 2.18 -1.55
CA SER A 29 3.18 2.25 -0.16
C SER A 29 2.98 3.64 0.40
N GLN A 30 2.48 3.70 1.63
CA GLN A 30 2.53 4.87 2.48
C GLN A 30 3.67 4.66 3.49
N GLU A 31 4.63 5.58 3.49
CA GLU A 31 5.76 5.54 4.42
C GLU A 31 5.27 5.71 5.87
N PRO A 32 5.87 5.00 6.83
CA PRO A 32 5.59 5.20 8.25
C PRO A 32 6.03 6.60 8.70
N THR A 33 5.35 7.14 9.72
CA THR A 33 5.76 8.39 10.38
C THR A 33 6.51 8.03 11.65
N GLY A 34 7.83 8.17 11.63
CA GLY A 34 8.69 7.69 12.71
C GLY A 34 8.68 6.17 12.79
N TYR A 35 8.25 5.61 13.92
CA TYR A 35 8.18 4.15 14.15
C TYR A 35 6.74 3.60 14.13
N CYS A 36 5.77 4.41 13.69
CA CYS A 36 4.35 4.07 13.74
C CYS A 36 3.76 4.01 12.33
N GLY A 37 2.83 3.06 12.13
CA GLY A 37 2.12 2.91 10.86
C GLY A 37 2.97 2.31 9.75
N GLY A 38 2.78 2.85 8.54
CA GLY A 38 3.29 2.27 7.31
C GLY A 38 2.29 1.26 6.73
N ILE A 39 1.97 1.44 5.45
CA ILE A 39 0.99 0.60 4.74
C ILE A 39 1.55 0.23 3.39
N TRP A 40 1.48 -1.05 3.06
CA TRP A 40 1.79 -1.57 1.74
C TRP A 40 0.56 -2.20 1.12
N VAL A 41 0.35 -1.92 -0.16
CA VAL A 41 -0.70 -2.53 -0.96
C VAL A 41 -0.07 -3.17 -2.18
N PHE A 42 -0.26 -4.47 -2.29
CA PHE A 42 0.17 -5.27 -3.43
C PHE A 42 -1.04 -5.68 -4.25
N SER A 43 -0.91 -5.60 -5.57
CA SER A 43 -2.01 -5.88 -6.46
C SER A 43 -1.55 -6.50 -7.77
N ASP A 44 -2.38 -7.40 -8.31
CA ASP A 44 -2.28 -7.90 -9.69
C ASP A 44 -3.16 -7.10 -10.67
N LEU A 45 -3.92 -6.13 -10.16
CA LEU A 45 -4.79 -5.30 -10.97
C LEU A 45 -3.95 -4.35 -11.83
N ARG A 46 -4.49 -3.98 -12.99
CA ARG A 46 -3.80 -3.05 -13.91
C ARG A 46 -3.83 -1.62 -13.39
N ASN A 47 -4.91 -1.23 -12.69
CA ASN A 47 -5.15 0.12 -12.21
C ASN A 47 -5.59 0.07 -10.73
N LEU A 48 -4.82 0.71 -9.85
CA LEU A 48 -5.09 0.88 -8.43
C LEU A 48 -4.61 2.28 -8.06
N SER A 49 -5.39 3.01 -7.28
CA SER A 49 -4.94 4.25 -6.65
C SER A 49 -5.21 4.19 -5.15
N MET A 50 -4.34 4.85 -4.40
CA MET A 50 -4.49 5.07 -2.97
C MET A 50 -4.53 6.58 -2.74
N GLN A 51 -5.50 7.04 -1.97
CA GLN A 51 -5.60 8.44 -1.57
C GLN A 51 -5.72 8.52 -0.05
N HIS A 52 -4.92 9.41 0.54
CA HIS A 52 -5.02 9.72 1.96
C HIS A 52 -6.17 10.70 2.16
N ILE A 53 -7.16 10.34 2.99
CA ILE A 53 -8.30 11.21 3.30
C ILE A 53 -8.09 11.78 4.70
N PHE A 54 -7.68 13.04 4.79
CA PHE A 54 -7.60 13.74 6.07
C PHE A 54 -8.99 14.29 6.44
N HIS A 55 -9.72 13.57 7.29
CA HIS A 55 -10.90 14.09 7.97
C HIS A 55 -10.97 13.56 9.40
N GLY A 56 -10.18 14.15 10.31
CA GLY A 56 -10.24 13.90 11.76
C GLY A 56 -9.69 12.53 12.22
N ASP A 57 -10.00 11.47 11.49
CA ASP A 57 -9.51 10.12 11.64
C ASP A 57 -8.54 9.80 10.48
N ASN A 58 -7.43 9.11 10.76
CA ASN A 58 -6.43 8.74 9.77
C ASN A 58 -7.00 7.63 8.85
N GLU A 59 -7.81 8.01 7.87
CA GLU A 59 -8.43 7.10 6.92
C GLU A 59 -7.66 7.04 5.60
N ILE A 60 -7.53 5.82 5.06
CA ILE A 60 -6.93 5.57 3.75
C ILE A 60 -7.96 4.89 2.86
N GLU A 61 -8.25 5.53 1.73
CA GLU A 61 -9.13 4.99 0.70
C GLU A 61 -8.29 4.31 -0.38
N ILE A 62 -8.68 3.07 -0.70
CA ILE A 62 -8.08 2.27 -1.77
C ILE A 62 -9.13 2.08 -2.85
N ASN A 63 -8.90 2.70 -4.01
CA ASN A 63 -9.82 2.66 -5.13
C ASN A 63 -9.39 1.60 -6.14
N LEU A 64 -10.25 0.58 -6.30
CA LEU A 64 -10.07 -0.52 -7.23
C LEU A 64 -10.77 -0.20 -8.56
N LEU A 65 -10.02 0.39 -9.50
CA LEU A 65 -10.56 0.80 -10.79
C LEU A 65 -10.66 -0.41 -11.73
N ARG A 66 -11.89 -0.79 -12.10
CA ARG A 66 -12.17 -1.76 -13.17
C ARG A 66 -12.11 -1.03 -14.52
N VAL A 67 -11.42 -1.63 -15.49
CA VAL A 67 -11.56 -1.26 -16.92
C VAL A 67 -12.77 -1.99 -17.49
#